data_AF-A0A930TLQ5-F1
#
_entry.id   AF-A0A930TLQ5-F1
#
_cell.length_a   1.000
_cell.length_b   1.000
_cell.length_c   1.000
_cell.angle_alpha   90.00
_cell.angle_beta   90.00
_cell.angle_gamma   90.00
#
_symmetry.space_group_name_H-M   'P 1'
#
loop_
_entity.id
_entity.type
_entity.pdbx_description
1 polymer ?
#
loop_
_entity_poly.entity_id
_entity_poly.type
_entity_poly.pdbx_seq_one_letter_code
_entity_poly.pdbx_strand_id
1 'polypeptide(L)'
;MPRQIFDSPEQFAFGEALSFTPWHALPAHQPLGSINRARKAIYQAGSEQRHQEMKVAVEEPTSDSFTPHLLKWLCGPSKPA
;
A
#
# COMPACT_ATOMS: atom_id res chain seq x y z
N MET A 1 1.64 23.82 13.71
CA MET A 1 1.25 22.51 13.16
C MET A 1 1.61 21.44 14.17
N PRO A 2 0.79 20.40 14.33
CA PRO A 2 1.11 19.32 15.25
C PRO A 2 2.28 18.45 14.80
N ARG A 3 2.88 17.75 15.75
CA ARG A 3 3.93 16.77 15.47
C ARG A 3 3.32 15.53 14.81
N GLN A 4 3.80 15.21 13.62
CA GLN A 4 3.50 13.96 12.91
C GLN A 4 4.46 12.85 13.35
N ILE A 5 3.97 11.61 13.33
CA ILE A 5 4.74 10.39 13.60
C ILE A 5 4.66 9.57 12.32
N PHE A 6 5.82 9.16 11.78
CA PHE A 6 5.94 8.50 10.47
C PHE A 6 6.59 7.11 10.56
N ASP A 7 7.02 6.71 11.75
CA ASP A 7 7.83 5.53 12.02
C ASP A 7 7.07 4.45 12.81
N SER A 8 5.74 4.42 12.66
CA SER A 8 4.91 3.36 13.24
C SER A 8 5.23 2.01 12.58
N PRO A 9 5.54 0.96 13.36
CA PRO A 9 5.75 -0.38 12.82
C PRO A 9 4.56 -0.90 12.01
N GLU A 10 3.33 -0.53 12.40
CA GLU A 10 2.10 -0.90 11.70
C GLU A 10 2.01 -0.20 10.33
N GLN A 11 2.40 1.08 10.25
CA GLN A 11 2.46 1.80 8.97
C GLN A 11 3.52 1.23 8.04
N PHE A 12 4.67 0.82 8.57
CA PHE A 12 5.69 0.15 7.77
C PHE A 12 5.21 -1.20 7.27
N ALA A 13 4.62 -2.04 8.14
CA ALA A 13 4.07 -3.34 7.72
C ALA A 13 2.99 -3.18 6.64
N PHE A 14 2.12 -2.18 6.77
CA PHE A 14 1.13 -1.86 5.75
C PHE A 14 1.80 -1.43 4.44
N GLY A 15 2.78 -0.52 4.48
CA GLY A 15 3.51 -0.06 3.30
C GLY A 15 4.26 -1.18 2.56
N GLU A 16 4.87 -2.10 3.32
CA GLU A 16 5.54 -3.29 2.76
C GLU A 16 4.58 -4.24 2.04
N ALA A 17 3.34 -4.34 2.53
CA ALA A 17 2.30 -5.15 1.89
C ALA A 17 1.70 -4.49 0.63
N LEU A 18 1.99 -3.22 0.34
CA LEU A 18 1.50 -2.57 -0.88
C LEU A 18 2.27 -3.03 -2.12
N SER A 19 1.56 -3.10 -3.24
CA SER A 19 2.11 -3.48 -4.54
C SER A 19 1.60 -2.52 -5.61
N PHE A 20 2.51 -1.96 -6.41
CA PHE A 20 2.17 -1.02 -7.48
C PHE A 20 2.59 -1.56 -8.83
N THR A 21 1.72 -1.46 -9.83
CA THR A 21 2.02 -1.89 -11.20
C THR A 21 1.37 -0.95 -12.22
N PRO A 22 2.09 -0.57 -13.30
CA PRO A 22 1.49 0.22 -14.39
C PRO A 22 0.36 -0.50 -15.14
N TRP A 23 0.23 -1.82 -14.94
CA TRP A 23 -0.84 -2.63 -15.52
C TRP A 23 -2.13 -2.59 -14.71
N HIS A 24 -2.13 -1.97 -13.54
CA HIS A 24 -3.34 -1.58 -12.82
C HIS A 24 -3.90 -0.30 -13.47
N ALA A 25 -4.42 -0.46 -14.68
CA ALA A 25 -4.93 0.62 -15.52
C ALA A 25 -6.14 0.13 -16.31
N LEU A 26 -6.96 1.08 -16.78
CA LEU A 26 -8.03 0.78 -17.72
C LEU A 26 -7.47 0.18 -19.03
N PRO A 27 -8.23 -0.68 -19.73
CA PRO A 27 -7.79 -1.22 -21.03
C PRO A 27 -7.36 -0.14 -22.03
N ALA A 28 -8.03 1.02 -22.04
CA ALA A 28 -7.69 2.15 -22.90
C ALA A 28 -6.32 2.78 -22.60
N HIS A 29 -5.79 2.60 -21.39
CA HIS A 29 -4.50 3.14 -20.95
C HIS A 29 -3.43 2.05 -20.83
N GLN A 30 -3.60 0.94 -21.56
CA GLN A 30 -2.66 -0.17 -21.51
C GLN A 30 -1.22 0.31 -21.79
N PRO A 31 -0.24 -0.05 -20.94
CA PRO A 31 1.16 0.29 -21.16
C PRO A 31 1.70 -0.28 -22.49
N LEU A 32 2.32 0.59 -23.31
CA LEU A 32 2.83 0.25 -24.63
C LEU A 32 4.35 0.04 -24.64
N GLY A 33 4.84 -0.74 -25.60
CA GLY A 33 6.26 -1.08 -25.77
C GLY A 33 6.64 -2.41 -25.14
N SER A 34 7.79 -2.98 -25.57
CA SER A 34 8.27 -4.29 -25.13
C SER A 34 8.55 -4.35 -23.64
N ILE A 35 9.24 -3.34 -23.10
CA ILE A 35 9.58 -3.25 -21.67
C ILE A 35 8.31 -3.19 -20.82
N ASN A 36 7.35 -2.34 -21.18
CA ASN A 36 6.11 -2.23 -20.44
C ASN A 36 5.31 -3.54 -20.48
N ARG A 37 5.23 -4.24 -21.61
CA ARG A 37 4.61 -5.58 -21.68
C ARG A 37 5.29 -6.60 -20.75
N ALA A 38 6.63 -6.61 -20.71
CA ALA A 38 7.37 -7.47 -19.81
C ALA A 38 7.06 -7.17 -18.33
N ARG A 39 6.87 -5.89 -17.97
CA ARG A 39 6.54 -5.47 -16.59
C ARG A 39 5.26 -6.11 -16.06
N LYS A 40 4.30 -6.50 -16.90
CA LYS A 40 3.09 -7.17 -16.42
C LYS A 40 3.43 -8.45 -15.64
N ALA A 41 4.19 -9.34 -16.26
CA ALA A 41 4.56 -10.63 -15.67
C ALA A 41 5.54 -10.45 -14.50
N ILE A 42 6.51 -9.54 -14.64
CA ILE A 42 7.54 -9.32 -13.62
C ILE A 42 6.92 -8.79 -12.32
N TYR A 43 6.06 -7.76 -12.41
CA TYR A 43 5.43 -7.19 -11.22
C TYR A 43 4.44 -8.15 -10.57
N GLN A 44 3.70 -8.94 -11.37
CA GLN A 44 2.81 -9.96 -10.85
C GLN A 44 3.59 -11.01 -10.05
N ALA A 45 4.63 -11.60 -10.64
CA ALA A 45 5.45 -12.62 -9.98
C ALA A 45 6.13 -12.08 -8.72
N GLY A 46 6.69 -10.88 -8.77
CA GLY A 46 7.32 -10.25 -7.61
C GLY A 46 6.33 -9.93 -6.48
N SER A 47 5.12 -9.49 -6.82
CA SER A 47 4.05 -9.28 -5.84
C SER A 47 3.66 -10.61 -5.18
N GLU A 48 3.33 -11.63 -5.98
CA GLU A 48 2.92 -12.94 -5.46
C GLU A 48 3.97 -13.54 -4.53
N GLN A 49 5.25 -13.48 -4.90
CA GLN A 49 6.34 -14.00 -4.07
C GLN A 49 6.45 -13.25 -2.73
N ARG A 50 6.47 -11.91 -2.73
CA ARG A 50 6.59 -11.13 -1.48
C ARG A 50 5.42 -11.39 -0.54
N HIS A 51 4.20 -11.44 -1.08
CA HIS A 51 3.00 -11.71 -0.30
C HIS A 51 3.01 -13.13 0.29
N GLN A 52 3.52 -14.12 -0.45
CA GLN A 52 3.73 -15.48 0.08
C GLN A 52 4.74 -15.52 1.24
N GLU A 53 5.88 -14.83 1.08
CA GLU A 53 6.92 -14.74 2.11
C GLU A 53 6.40 -14.04 3.38
N MET A 54 5.64 -12.95 3.21
CA MET A 54 5.02 -12.20 4.30
C MET A 54 3.78 -12.88 4.88
N LYS A 55 3.23 -13.89 4.19
CA LYS A 55 1.95 -14.57 4.52
C LYS A 55 0.77 -13.60 4.59
N VAL A 56 0.75 -12.62 3.69
CA VAL A 56 -0.32 -11.62 3.56
C VAL A 56 -1.07 -11.87 2.25
N ALA A 57 -2.40 -11.83 2.29
CA ALA A 57 -3.21 -11.99 1.08
C ALA A 57 -2.95 -10.82 0.10
N VAL A 58 -3.02 -11.09 -1.20
CA VAL A 58 -3.03 -10.04 -2.21
C VAL A 58 -4.47 -9.53 -2.32
N GLU A 59 -4.71 -8.33 -1.79
CA GLU A 59 -6.03 -7.68 -1.82
C GLU A 59 -5.92 -6.19 -2.16
N GLU A 60 -6.98 -5.64 -2.73
CA GLU A 60 -7.03 -4.21 -3.05
C GLU A 60 -7.20 -3.41 -1.75
N PRO A 61 -6.30 -2.45 -1.45
CA PRO A 61 -6.42 -1.65 -0.26
C PRO A 61 -7.66 -0.75 -0.34
N THR A 62 -8.48 -0.80 0.70
CA THR A 62 -9.64 0.07 0.91
C THR A 62 -9.32 1.16 1.94
N SER A 63 -10.17 2.18 2.05
CA SER A 63 -10.08 3.17 3.14
C SER A 63 -10.01 2.53 4.53
N ASP A 64 -10.68 1.38 4.70
CA ASP A 64 -10.80 0.69 5.98
C ASP A 64 -9.57 -0.18 6.25
N SER A 65 -8.92 -0.68 5.20
CA SER A 65 -7.61 -1.38 5.31
C SER A 65 -6.51 -0.45 5.81
N PHE A 66 -6.61 0.85 5.52
CA PHE A 66 -5.77 1.87 6.11
C PHE A 66 -6.29 2.23 7.50
N THR A 67 -6.22 1.31 8.47
CA THR A 67 -6.81 1.57 9.78
C THR A 67 -5.86 2.39 10.68
N PRO A 68 -6.35 3.48 11.29
CA PRO A 68 -5.51 4.61 11.63
C PRO A 68 -5.79 5.00 13.08
N HIS A 69 -5.08 4.42 14.05
CA HIS A 69 -4.99 5.11 15.34
C HIS A 69 -4.28 6.48 15.20
N LEU A 70 -3.80 6.81 13.99
CA LEU A 70 -3.27 8.09 13.54
C LEU A 70 -4.31 9.04 12.91
N LEU A 71 -5.56 8.61 12.63
CA LEU A 71 -6.69 9.54 12.37
C LEU A 71 -7.30 10.09 13.67
N LYS A 72 -6.66 9.84 14.82
CA LYS A 72 -6.98 10.49 16.10
C LYS A 72 -6.74 12.01 16.08
N TRP A 73 -6.27 12.55 14.95
CA TRP A 73 -6.25 13.98 14.65
C TRP A 73 -7.64 14.62 14.49
N LEU A 74 -8.69 13.85 14.17
CA LEU A 74 -10.05 14.38 13.99
C LEU A 74 -10.89 14.47 15.28
N CYS A 75 -10.49 13.80 16.36
CA CYS A 75 -11.18 13.85 17.65
C CYS A 75 -10.18 13.84 18.81
N GLY A 76 -9.99 14.98 19.47
CA GLY A 76 -9.33 15.06 20.80
C GLY A 76 -10.04 14.22 21.87
N PRO A 77 -9.45 14.04 23.06
CA PRO A 77 -9.09 15.18 23.91
C PRO A 77 -7.62 15.20 24.36
N SER A 78 -7.24 16.38 24.85
CA SER A 78 -5.99 16.70 25.53
C SER A 78 -5.53 15.62 26.52
N LYS A 79 -4.25 15.27 26.49
CA LYS A 79 -3.57 14.59 27.60
C LYS A 79 -3.84 15.35 28.92
N PRO A 80 -4.25 14.69 30.02
CA PRO A 80 -4.09 15.29 31.33
C PRO A 80 -2.61 15.25 31.75
N ALA A 81 -2.28 16.15 32.68
CA ALA A 81 -0.95 16.65 33.09
C ALA A 81 0.14 15.60 33.32
#